data_AF-A0A327NNG3-F1
#
_entry.id   AF-A0A327NNG3-F1
#
_cell.length_a   1.000
_cell.length_b   1.000
_cell.length_c   1.000
_cell.angle_alpha   90.00
_cell.angle_beta   90.00
_cell.angle_gamma   90.00
#
_symmetry.space_group_name_H-M   'P 1'
#
loop_
_entity.id
_entity.type
_entity.pdbx_description
1 polymer ?
#
loop_
_entity_poly.entity_id
_entity_poly.type
_entity_poly.pdbx_seq_one_letter_code
_entity_poly.pdbx_strand_id
1 'polypeptide(L)'
;MGGLFTGYAYYVFVLRSNQPASRALLPMLVPPVLAFLLAIVVYTHKSTPLADFDRLMKRFNQLNDQAMGVFRLPKTTSAAGVAKAMNDQGVIAWQEAIYLLDEADKLNVPEGYHQHTKLLRQYSTLRLKSFQLLQRSLTDTTHIYDKQIEDYDRQIAMVLGQLNAKKK
;
A
#
# COMPACT_ATOMS: atom_id res chain seq x y z
N MET A 1 20.75 8.00 -34.16
CA MET A 1 19.73 6.95 -34.41
C MET A 1 19.70 6.43 -35.85
N GLY A 2 20.14 7.18 -36.87
CA GLY A 2 20.09 6.72 -38.28
C GLY A 2 20.99 5.53 -38.62
N GLY A 3 22.19 5.42 -38.03
CA GLY A 3 23.18 4.39 -38.41
C GLY A 3 22.79 2.94 -38.09
N LEU A 4 21.95 2.71 -37.08
CA LEU A 4 21.48 1.36 -36.74
C LEU A 4 20.49 0.81 -37.78
N PHE A 5 19.63 1.69 -38.32
CA PHE A 5 18.66 1.30 -39.35
C PHE A 5 19.36 1.01 -40.68
N THR A 6 20.35 1.82 -41.07
CA THR A 6 21.12 1.59 -42.30
C THR A 6 21.97 0.33 -42.24
N GLY A 7 22.59 0.04 -41.09
CA GLY A 7 23.37 -1.19 -40.89
C GLY A 7 22.51 -2.46 -40.93
N TYR A 8 21.33 -2.44 -40.31
CA TYR A 8 20.40 -3.57 -40.34
C TYR A 8 19.83 -3.82 -41.74
N ALA A 9 19.47 -2.76 -42.47
CA ALA A 9 19.02 -2.87 -43.85
C ALA A 9 20.10 -3.46 -44.77
N TYR A 10 21.36 -3.07 -44.59
CA TYR A 10 22.48 -3.61 -45.36
C TYR A 10 22.78 -5.07 -45.03
N TYR A 11 22.79 -5.45 -43.75
CA TYR A 11 22.98 -6.83 -43.30
C TYR A 11 21.93 -7.78 -43.88
N VAL A 12 20.64 -7.37 -43.83
CA VAL A 12 19.53 -8.14 -44.40
C VAL A 12 19.64 -8.22 -45.92
N PHE A 13 20.05 -7.14 -46.60
CA PHE A 13 20.20 -7.11 -48.06
C PHE A 13 21.33 -8.03 -48.56
N VAL A 14 22.50 -8.03 -47.90
CA VAL A 14 23.66 -8.85 -48.29
C VAL A 14 23.43 -10.34 -48.04
N LEU A 15 22.76 -10.72 -46.94
CA LEU A 15 22.41 -12.13 -46.66
C LEU A 15 21.26 -12.68 -47.52
N ARG A 16 20.53 -11.81 -48.22
CA ARG A 16 19.40 -12.17 -49.10
C ARG A 16 19.83 -12.71 -50.45
N SER A 17 21.10 -12.58 -50.82
CA SER A 17 21.57 -12.87 -52.18
C SER A 17 21.49 -14.35 -52.59
N ASN A 18 21.28 -15.31 -51.66
CA ASN A 18 21.33 -16.75 -51.99
C ASN A 18 20.41 -17.67 -51.14
N GLN A 19 19.39 -17.15 -50.44
CA GLN A 19 18.51 -17.97 -49.59
C GLN A 19 17.04 -17.97 -50.03
N PRO A 20 16.32 -19.11 -49.94
CA PRO A 20 14.90 -19.18 -50.26
C PRO A 20 14.10 -18.26 -49.34
N ALA A 21 13.07 -17.60 -49.89
CA ALA A 21 12.31 -16.54 -49.24
C ALA A 21 11.78 -16.89 -47.84
N SER A 22 11.53 -18.18 -47.56
CA SER A 22 11.08 -18.68 -46.24
C SER A 22 12.13 -18.60 -45.14
N ARG A 23 13.45 -18.66 -45.45
CA ARG A 23 14.54 -18.53 -44.46
C ARG A 23 14.95 -17.08 -44.19
N ALA A 24 14.65 -16.17 -45.12
CA ALA A 24 14.96 -14.74 -44.98
C ALA A 24 13.96 -13.97 -44.09
N LEU A 25 12.76 -14.51 -43.87
CA LEU A 25 11.72 -13.90 -43.02
C LEU A 25 12.03 -14.00 -41.52
N LEU A 26 12.70 -15.08 -41.11
CA LEU A 26 12.97 -15.39 -39.70
C LEU A 26 13.81 -14.31 -38.99
N PRO A 27 14.97 -13.85 -39.51
CA PRO A 27 15.75 -12.78 -38.88
C PRO A 27 15.09 -11.39 -38.98
N MET A 28 14.11 -11.20 -39.86
CA MET A 28 13.36 -9.95 -40.03
C MET A 28 12.29 -9.76 -38.94
N LEU A 29 11.71 -10.87 -38.46
CA LEU A 29 10.69 -10.85 -37.41
C LEU A 29 11.28 -10.80 -36.00
N VAL A 30 12.55 -11.19 -35.81
CA VAL A 30 13.20 -11.23 -34.48
C VAL A 30 13.26 -9.85 -33.81
N PRO A 31 13.73 -8.76 -34.45
CA PRO A 31 13.78 -7.45 -33.80
C PRO A 31 12.42 -6.86 -33.39
N PRO A 32 11.37 -6.87 -34.22
CA PRO A 32 10.06 -6.35 -33.81
C PRO A 32 9.42 -7.21 -32.72
N VAL A 33 9.59 -8.54 -32.74
CA VAL A 33 9.11 -9.41 -31.65
C VAL A 33 9.86 -9.12 -30.35
N LEU A 34 11.18 -8.96 -30.40
CA LEU A 34 11.97 -8.63 -29.22
C LEU A 34 11.62 -7.23 -28.67
N ALA A 35 11.45 -6.24 -29.54
CA ALA A 35 11.02 -4.90 -29.15
C ALA A 35 9.62 -4.92 -28.51
N PHE A 36 8.70 -5.73 -29.06
CA PHE A 36 7.36 -5.91 -28.51
C PHE A 36 7.39 -6.59 -27.13
N LEU A 37 8.20 -7.64 -26.96
CA LEU A 37 8.40 -8.29 -25.67
C LEU A 37 9.03 -7.35 -24.64
N LEU A 38 10.02 -6.55 -25.03
CA LEU A 38 10.63 -5.53 -24.16
C LEU A 38 9.63 -4.43 -23.79
N ALA A 39 8.76 -4.02 -24.72
CA ALA A 39 7.70 -3.06 -24.44
C ALA A 39 6.68 -3.62 -23.43
N ILE A 40 6.30 -4.90 -23.54
CA ILE A 40 5.46 -5.58 -22.56
C ILE A 40 6.14 -5.61 -21.19
N VAL A 41 7.42 -5.99 -21.12
CA VAL A 41 8.17 -6.05 -19.86
C VAL A 41 8.27 -4.66 -19.20
N VAL A 42 8.56 -3.61 -19.97
CA VAL A 42 8.64 -2.24 -19.45
C VAL A 42 7.25 -1.74 -19.00
N TYR A 43 6.20 -2.08 -19.74
CA TYR A 43 4.83 -1.70 -19.40
C TYR A 43 4.33 -2.41 -18.14
N THR A 44 4.69 -3.68 -17.94
CA THR A 44 4.32 -4.42 -16.72
C THR A 44 5.15 -4.03 -15.50
N HIS A 45 6.35 -3.48 -15.69
CA HIS A 45 7.23 -3.10 -14.58
C HIS A 45 7.05 -1.65 -14.10
N LYS A 46 6.43 -0.77 -14.89
CA LYS A 46 6.01 0.55 -14.41
C LYS A 46 4.79 0.39 -13.49
N SER A 47 4.99 0.44 -12.18
CA SER A 47 3.87 0.58 -11.25
C SER A 47 3.13 1.87 -11.55
N THR A 48 1.80 1.78 -11.68
CA THR A 48 0.96 2.98 -11.79
C THR A 48 0.76 3.55 -10.39
N PRO A 49 0.54 4.88 -10.23
CA PRO A 49 0.22 5.47 -8.93
C PRO A 49 -0.95 4.78 -8.22
N LEU A 50 -1.94 4.28 -8.98
CA LEU A 50 -3.05 3.48 -8.45
C LEU A 50 -2.61 2.11 -7.95
N ALA A 51 -1.73 1.40 -8.67
CA ALA A 51 -1.20 0.12 -8.21
C ALA A 51 -0.33 0.29 -6.94
N ASP A 52 0.43 1.37 -6.86
CA ASP A 52 1.19 1.73 -5.66
C ASP A 52 0.26 2.05 -4.48
N PHE A 53 -0.81 2.82 -4.73
CA PHE A 53 -1.84 3.10 -3.73
C PHE A 53 -2.48 1.82 -3.21
N ASP A 54 -2.90 0.91 -4.09
CA ASP A 54 -3.51 -0.36 -3.71
C ASP A 54 -2.55 -1.23 -2.88
N ARG A 55 -1.26 -1.23 -3.22
CA ARG A 55 -0.22 -1.93 -2.44
C ARG A 55 -0.10 -1.33 -1.03
N LEU A 56 -0.08 -0.01 -0.92
CA LEU A 56 -0.06 0.68 0.37
C LEU A 56 -1.33 0.34 1.17
N MET A 57 -2.52 0.44 0.59
CA MET A 57 -3.78 0.11 1.28
C MET A 57 -3.85 -1.35 1.75
N LYS A 58 -3.29 -2.31 0.99
CA LYS A 58 -3.16 -3.70 1.45
C LYS A 58 -2.28 -3.80 2.70
N ARG A 59 -1.15 -3.10 2.72
CA ARG A 59 -0.25 -3.07 3.89
C ARG A 59 -0.90 -2.34 5.07
N PHE A 60 -1.64 -1.25 4.82
CA PHE A 60 -2.45 -0.59 5.85
C PHE A 60 -3.43 -1.55 6.52
N ASN A 61 -4.17 -2.35 5.75
CA ASN A 61 -5.13 -3.31 6.30
C ASN A 61 -4.44 -4.35 7.19
N GLN A 62 -3.27 -4.85 6.79
CA GLN A 62 -2.45 -5.76 7.61
C GLN A 62 -2.03 -5.11 8.93
N LEU A 63 -1.58 -3.85 8.90
CA LEU A 63 -1.18 -3.11 10.10
C LEU A 63 -2.38 -2.83 11.02
N ASN A 64 -3.53 -2.47 10.46
CA ASN A 64 -4.77 -2.34 11.20
C ASN A 64 -5.16 -3.66 11.89
N ASP A 65 -5.11 -4.78 11.16
CA ASP A 65 -5.45 -6.10 11.72
C ASP A 65 -4.46 -6.53 12.80
N GLN A 66 -3.18 -6.23 12.62
CA GLN A 66 -2.14 -6.47 13.62
C GLN A 66 -2.40 -5.62 14.87
N ALA A 67 -2.66 -4.32 14.73
CA ALA A 67 -2.91 -3.43 15.85
C ALA A 67 -4.15 -3.83 16.65
N MET A 68 -5.23 -4.18 15.95
CA MET A 68 -6.49 -4.61 16.55
C MET A 68 -6.42 -6.04 17.12
N GLY A 69 -5.37 -6.80 16.80
CA GLY A 69 -5.13 -8.15 17.34
C GLY A 69 -5.03 -8.17 18.86
N VAL A 70 -4.63 -7.07 19.50
CA VAL A 70 -4.53 -6.94 20.96
C VAL A 70 -5.87 -7.18 21.66
N PHE A 71 -7.00 -6.84 21.02
CA PHE A 71 -8.33 -7.09 21.58
C PHE A 71 -8.80 -8.54 21.45
N ARG A 72 -8.03 -9.39 20.75
CA ARG A 72 -8.30 -10.83 20.59
C ARG A 72 -7.49 -11.70 21.55
N LEU A 73 -6.72 -11.07 22.45
CA LEU A 73 -5.95 -11.79 23.47
C LEU A 73 -6.88 -12.61 24.38
N PRO A 74 -6.42 -13.76 24.91
CA PRO A 74 -7.21 -14.56 25.85
C PRO A 74 -7.64 -13.72 27.05
N LYS A 75 -8.86 -13.94 27.56
CA LYS A 75 -9.36 -13.26 28.76
C LYS A 75 -8.54 -13.54 30.02
N THR A 76 -7.70 -14.57 30.00
CA THR A 76 -6.75 -14.93 31.05
C THR A 76 -5.47 -14.08 31.03
N THR A 77 -5.26 -13.24 30.00
CA THR A 77 -4.11 -12.35 29.93
C THR A 77 -4.18 -11.30 31.02
N SER A 78 -3.09 -11.12 31.76
CA SER A 78 -3.02 -10.09 32.80
C SER A 78 -3.10 -8.68 32.21
N ALA A 79 -3.56 -7.71 33.01
CA ALA A 79 -3.60 -6.30 32.61
C ALA A 79 -2.23 -5.78 32.11
N ALA A 80 -1.15 -6.16 32.80
CA ALA A 80 0.22 -5.86 32.38
C ALA A 80 0.58 -6.51 31.03
N GLY A 81 0.14 -7.75 30.79
CA GLY A 81 0.32 -8.43 29.50
C GLY A 81 -0.43 -7.74 28.36
N VAL A 82 -1.65 -7.29 28.61
CA VAL A 82 -2.43 -6.51 27.65
C VAL A 82 -1.78 -5.15 27.38
N ALA A 83 -1.37 -4.42 28.41
CA ALA A 83 -0.68 -3.14 28.27
C ALA A 83 0.63 -3.29 27.46
N LYS A 84 1.40 -4.36 27.71
CA LYS A 84 2.59 -4.69 26.93
C LYS A 84 2.25 -4.96 25.46
N ALA A 85 1.23 -5.77 25.18
CA ALA A 85 0.81 -6.03 23.80
C ALA A 85 0.28 -4.77 23.08
N MET A 86 -0.43 -3.89 23.79
CA MET A 86 -0.85 -2.59 23.25
C MET A 86 0.35 -1.76 22.79
N ASN A 87 1.44 -1.74 23.56
CA ASN A 87 2.64 -1.00 23.20
C ASN A 87 3.46 -1.70 22.10
N ASP A 88 3.80 -2.98 22.29
CA ASP A 88 4.70 -3.74 21.42
C ASP A 88 4.10 -4.07 20.05
N GLN A 89 2.78 -4.07 19.92
CA GLN A 89 2.10 -4.42 18.68
C GLN A 89 1.17 -3.30 18.23
N GLY A 90 0.28 -2.85 19.11
CA GLY A 90 -0.76 -1.87 18.78
C GLY A 90 -0.20 -0.51 18.36
N VAL A 91 0.54 0.13 19.26
CA VAL A 91 1.11 1.48 19.06
C VAL A 91 2.07 1.51 17.88
N ILE A 92 2.97 0.52 17.77
CA ILE A 92 3.93 0.43 16.67
C ILE A 92 3.20 0.28 15.33
N ALA A 93 2.22 -0.62 15.23
CA ALA A 93 1.48 -0.83 13.99
C ALA A 93 0.66 0.40 13.59
N TRP A 94 0.08 1.14 14.55
CA TRP A 94 -0.62 2.39 14.24
C TRP A 94 0.31 3.51 13.76
N GLN A 95 1.51 3.63 14.32
CA GLN A 95 2.50 4.60 13.86
C GLN A 95 2.94 4.29 12.42
N GLU A 96 3.23 3.02 12.12
CA GLU A 96 3.57 2.59 10.75
C GLU A 96 2.40 2.81 9.79
N ALA A 97 1.16 2.56 10.23
CA ALA A 97 -0.03 2.79 9.43
C ALA A 97 -0.21 4.28 9.07
N ILE A 98 0.04 5.19 10.02
CA ILE A 98 -0.02 6.64 9.79
C ILE A 98 1.07 7.05 8.78
N TYR A 99 2.30 6.61 8.96
CA TYR A 99 3.40 6.89 8.03
C TYR A 99 3.07 6.41 6.62
N LEU A 100 2.52 5.19 6.49
CA LEU A 100 2.11 4.64 5.21
C LEU A 100 1.01 5.48 4.54
N LEU A 101 0.06 6.00 5.31
CA LEU A 101 -0.97 6.90 4.80
C LEU A 101 -0.39 8.25 4.36
N ASP A 102 0.67 8.73 4.99
CA ASP A 102 1.41 9.91 4.53
C ASP A 102 2.10 9.67 3.19
N GLU A 103 2.64 8.48 2.97
CA GLU A 103 3.19 8.08 1.67
C GLU A 103 2.09 7.94 0.61
N ALA A 104 0.95 7.34 0.96
CA ALA A 104 -0.18 7.20 0.05
C ALA A 104 -0.76 8.55 -0.42
N ASP A 105 -0.73 9.56 0.46
CA ASP A 105 -1.23 10.91 0.16
C ASP A 105 -0.29 11.73 -0.74
N LYS A 106 0.95 11.26 -0.96
CA LYS A 106 1.91 11.87 -1.90
C LYS A 106 1.79 11.32 -3.33
N LEU A 107 1.06 10.21 -3.51
CA LEU A 107 0.86 9.61 -4.83
C LEU A 107 -0.01 10.51 -5.69
N ASN A 108 0.27 10.54 -6.99
CA ASN A 108 -0.56 11.27 -7.96
C ASN A 108 -1.83 10.46 -8.29
N VAL A 109 -2.79 10.48 -7.37
CA VAL A 109 -4.09 9.80 -7.48
C VAL A 109 -5.25 10.81 -7.49
N PRO A 110 -6.45 10.44 -7.97
CA PRO A 110 -7.59 11.35 -7.95
C PRO A 110 -7.96 11.82 -6.53
N GLU A 111 -8.52 13.04 -6.40
CA GLU A 111 -8.85 13.68 -5.11
C GLU A 111 -9.69 12.80 -4.17
N GLY A 112 -10.56 11.93 -4.70
CA GLY A 112 -11.34 11.00 -3.89
C GLY A 112 -10.46 10.06 -3.04
N TYR A 113 -9.30 9.65 -3.55
CA TYR A 113 -8.32 8.83 -2.83
C TYR A 113 -7.63 9.63 -1.72
N HIS A 114 -7.23 10.87 -1.98
CA HIS A 114 -6.66 11.76 -0.96
C HIS A 114 -7.64 12.01 0.19
N GLN A 115 -8.92 12.25 -0.12
CA GLN A 115 -9.96 12.39 0.90
C GLN A 115 -10.14 11.11 1.72
N HIS A 116 -10.10 9.94 1.09
CA HIS A 116 -10.18 8.67 1.78
C HIS A 116 -8.98 8.45 2.71
N THR A 117 -7.76 8.71 2.22
CA THR A 117 -6.51 8.63 2.99
C THR A 117 -6.52 9.56 4.20
N LYS A 118 -7.03 10.79 4.06
CA LYS A 118 -7.17 11.75 5.18
C LYS A 118 -8.08 11.19 6.28
N LEU A 119 -9.21 10.58 5.93
CA LEU A 119 -10.11 9.95 6.90
C LEU A 119 -9.47 8.75 7.59
N LEU A 120 -8.76 7.90 6.83
CA LEU A 120 -8.01 6.78 7.39
C LEU A 120 -6.93 7.28 8.35
N ARG A 121 -6.21 8.36 8.02
CA ARG A 121 -5.18 8.96 8.87
C ARG A 121 -5.79 9.49 10.16
N GLN A 122 -6.94 10.16 10.08
CA GLN A 122 -7.66 10.63 11.26
C GLN A 122 -8.09 9.44 12.14
N TYR A 123 -8.65 8.39 11.55
CA TYR A 123 -9.00 7.16 12.26
C TYR A 123 -7.79 6.53 12.97
N SER A 124 -6.69 6.33 12.27
CA SER A 124 -5.46 5.75 12.83
C SER A 124 -4.85 6.62 13.93
N THR A 125 -4.91 7.94 13.80
CA THR A 125 -4.43 8.88 14.83
C THR A 125 -5.27 8.79 16.10
N LEU A 126 -6.61 8.72 15.97
CA LEU A 126 -7.51 8.55 17.11
C LEU A 126 -7.29 7.21 17.79
N ARG A 127 -7.12 6.13 17.01
CA ARG A 127 -6.79 4.79 17.53
C ARG A 127 -5.47 4.78 18.29
N LEU A 128 -4.42 5.40 17.74
CA LEU A 128 -3.12 5.50 18.42
C LEU A 128 -3.27 6.18 19.80
N LYS A 129 -3.98 7.31 19.86
CA LYS A 129 -4.22 8.03 21.12
C LYS A 129 -5.03 7.20 22.11
N SER A 130 -6.08 6.53 21.65
CA SER A 130 -6.90 5.61 22.46
C SER A 130 -6.05 4.46 23.03
N PHE A 131 -5.18 3.83 22.22
CA PHE A 131 -4.28 2.77 22.67
C PHE A 131 -3.31 3.24 23.75
N GLN A 132 -2.70 4.42 23.57
CA GLN A 132 -1.79 5.00 24.56
C GLN A 132 -2.50 5.29 25.88
N LEU A 133 -3.76 5.72 25.81
CA LEU A 133 -4.56 6.03 26.99
C LEU A 133 -5.03 4.76 27.72
N LEU A 134 -5.47 3.75 26.98
CA LEU A 134 -5.81 2.42 27.51
C LEU A 134 -4.61 1.77 28.20
N GLN A 135 -3.43 1.84 27.58
CA GLN A 135 -2.19 1.35 28.18
C GLN A 135 -1.92 2.03 29.53
N ARG A 136 -2.07 3.35 29.61
CA ARG A 136 -1.90 4.11 30.86
C ARG A 136 -2.94 3.71 31.90
N SER A 137 -4.21 3.59 31.53
CA SER A 137 -5.27 3.13 32.44
C SER A 137 -4.97 1.75 33.03
N LEU A 138 -4.48 0.81 32.21
CA LEU A 138 -4.09 -0.53 32.65
C LEU A 138 -2.84 -0.52 33.55
N THR A 139 -1.91 0.42 33.33
CA THR A 139 -0.65 0.52 34.11
C THR A 139 -0.91 1.20 35.45
N ASP A 140 -1.62 2.32 35.43
CA ASP A 140 -1.94 3.14 36.60
C ASP A 140 -3.08 2.53 37.44
N THR A 141 -3.75 1.49 36.92
CA THR A 141 -4.90 0.81 37.55
C THR A 141 -5.99 1.80 37.99
N THR A 142 -6.36 2.70 37.08
CA THR A 142 -7.20 3.87 37.38
C THR A 142 -8.25 4.14 36.31
N HIS A 143 -9.37 4.71 36.76
CA HIS A 143 -10.53 5.09 35.95
C HIS A 143 -10.52 6.58 35.54
N ILE A 144 -9.48 7.35 35.89
CA ILE A 144 -9.41 8.79 35.56
C ILE A 144 -9.38 9.06 34.05
N TYR A 145 -9.08 8.04 33.24
CA TYR A 145 -8.99 8.14 31.78
C TYR A 145 -10.27 7.72 31.06
N ASP A 146 -11.24 7.11 31.75
CA ASP A 146 -12.41 6.47 31.13
C ASP A 146 -13.20 7.46 30.26
N LYS A 147 -13.45 8.66 30.77
CA LYS A 147 -14.16 9.72 30.03
C LYS A 147 -13.43 10.12 28.73
N GLN A 148 -12.09 10.13 28.75
CA GLN A 148 -11.28 10.46 27.57
C GLN A 148 -11.26 9.28 26.57
N ILE A 149 -11.23 8.04 27.06
CA ILE A 149 -11.34 6.83 26.22
C ILE A 149 -12.69 6.83 25.50
N GLU A 150 -13.79 7.05 26.22
CA GLU A 150 -15.13 7.14 25.63
C GLU A 150 -15.23 8.26 24.58
N ASP A 151 -14.56 9.39 24.79
CA ASP A 151 -14.54 10.47 23.81
C ASP A 151 -13.80 10.08 22.53
N TYR A 152 -12.64 9.42 22.65
CA TYR A 152 -11.96 8.85 21.49
C TYR A 152 -12.83 7.82 20.77
N ASP A 153 -13.54 6.96 21.49
CA ASP A 153 -14.43 5.96 20.89
C ASP A 153 -15.58 6.59 20.11
N ARG A 154 -16.18 7.67 20.62
CA ARG A 154 -17.18 8.46 19.88
C ARG A 154 -16.58 9.08 18.62
N GLN A 155 -15.38 9.69 18.72
CA GLN A 155 -14.70 10.27 17.57
C GLN A 155 -14.36 9.21 16.50
N ILE A 156 -13.89 8.04 16.93
CA ILE A 156 -13.61 6.91 16.06
C ILE A 156 -14.88 6.44 15.35
N ALA A 157 -16.00 6.31 16.08
CA ALA A 157 -17.28 5.91 15.49
C ALA A 157 -17.77 6.90 14.43
N MET A 158 -17.60 8.22 14.66
CA MET A 158 -17.94 9.24 13.68
C MET A 158 -17.11 9.11 12.39
N VAL A 159 -15.79 8.94 12.51
CA VAL A 159 -14.90 8.79 11.34
C VAL A 159 -15.21 7.49 10.59
N LEU A 160 -15.47 6.39 11.30
CA LEU A 160 -15.91 5.13 10.67
C LEU A 160 -17.23 5.29 9.91
N GLY A 161 -18.18 6.06 10.46
CA GLY A 161 -19.42 6.40 9.77
C GLY A 161 -19.16 7.12 8.44
N GLN A 162 -18.25 8.09 8.43
CA GLN A 162 -17.85 8.81 7.21
C GLN A 162 -17.15 7.91 6.18
N LEU A 163 -16.24 7.04 6.64
CA LEU A 163 -15.55 6.06 5.80
C LEU A 163 -16.53 5.09 5.12
N ASN A 164 -17.54 4.61 5.86
CA ASN A 164 -18.55 3.70 5.34
C ASN A 164 -19.55 4.39 4.41
N ALA A 165 -19.91 5.64 4.67
CA ALA A 165 -20.81 6.41 3.82
C ALA A 165 -20.22 6.68 2.43
N LYS A 166 -18.90 6.93 2.33
CA LYS A 166 -18.18 7.14 1.07
C LYS A 166 -17.96 5.86 0.23
N LYS A 167 -18.30 4.68 0.77
CA LYS A 167 -18.19 3.39 0.05
C LYS A 167 -19.45 3.06 -0.78
N LYS A 168 -20.55 3.79 -0.56
CA LYS A 168 -21.79 3.71 -1.34
C LYS A 168 -21.78 4.73 -2.47
#